data_AF-X1NYV7-F1
#
_entry.id   AF-X1NYV7-F1
#
_cell.length_a   1.000
_cell.length_b   1.000
_cell.length_c   1.000
_cell.angle_alpha   90.00
_cell.angle_beta   90.00
_cell.angle_gamma   90.00
#
_symmetry.space_group_name_H-M   'P 1'
#
loop_
_entity.id
_entity.type
_entity.pdbx_description
1 polymer ?
#
loop_
_entity_poly.entity_id
_entity_poly.type
_entity_poly.pdbx_seq_one_letter_code
_entity_poly.pdbx_strand_id
1 'polypeptide(L)' 'VIASRDGAMPEVVRDGEVGFVCDNIDEMIAAVKKTKDIKPINCNRLVKNRFTRKVMAENYLKLYAEISEGKEW' A
#
# COMPACT_ATOMS: atom_id res chain seq x y z
N VAL A 1 3.55 8.82 4.67
CA VAL A 1 4.74 7.96 4.83
C VAL A 1 5.74 8.34 3.74
N ILE A 2 7.04 8.33 4.04
CA ILE A 2 8.12 8.34 3.05
C ILE A 2 8.92 7.06 3.32
N ALA A 3 9.07 6.20 2.32
CA ALA A 3 9.68 4.88 2.47
C ALA A 3 10.69 4.62 1.35
N SER A 4 11.67 3.75 1.62
CA SER A 4 12.55 3.23 0.57
C SER A 4 11.78 2.27 -0.33
N ARG A 5 12.26 2.06 -1.56
CA ARG A 5 11.71 1.09 -2.52
C ARG A 5 12.08 -0.36 -2.15
N ASP A 6 11.76 -0.76 -0.93
CA ASP A 6 12.10 -2.09 -0.41
C ASP A 6 10.86 -2.89 -0.03
N GLY A 7 10.91 -4.20 -0.31
CA GLY A 7 9.86 -5.15 0.07
C GLY A 7 8.47 -4.72 -0.40
N ALA A 8 7.51 -4.70 0.51
CA ALA A 8 6.11 -4.39 0.21
C ALA A 8 5.83 -2.88 0.04
N MET A 9 6.81 -1.98 0.22
CA MET A 9 6.56 -0.54 0.21
C MET A 9 6.00 -0.03 -1.12
N PRO A 10 6.46 -0.48 -2.31
CA PRO A 10 5.87 -0.10 -3.59
C PRO A 10 4.41 -0.56 -3.76
N GLU A 11 3.99 -1.61 -3.06
CA GLU A 11 2.62 -2.15 -3.14
C GLU A 11 1.66 -1.46 -2.16
N VAL A 12 2.19 -1.10 -0.98
CA VAL A 12 1.43 -0.49 0.13
C VAL A 12 1.28 1.01 -0.07
N VAL A 13 2.36 1.70 -0.44
CA VAL A 13 2.40 3.15 -0.60
C VAL A 13 2.20 3.52 -2.06
N ARG A 14 1.05 4.10 -2.39
CA ARG A 14 0.83 4.70 -3.72
C ARG A 14 1.56 6.03 -3.79
N ASP A 15 2.65 6.04 -4.54
CA ASP A 15 3.54 7.18 -4.70
C ASP A 15 2.77 8.44 -5.15
N GLY A 16 2.99 9.56 -4.46
CA GLY A 16 2.30 10.83 -4.68
C GLY A 16 0.84 10.90 -4.22
N GLU A 17 0.17 9.77 -3.93
CA GLU A 17 -1.24 9.77 -3.47
C GLU A 17 -1.36 9.73 -1.95
N VAL A 18 -0.64 8.80 -1.30
CA VAL A 18 -0.73 8.54 0.16
C VAL A 18 0.63 8.57 0.86
N GLY A 19 1.68 8.84 0.11
CA GLY A 19 3.07 8.87 0.57
C GLY A 19 4.02 8.92 -0.62
N PHE A 20 5.30 8.69 -0.34
CA PHE A 20 6.35 8.67 -1.35
C PHE A 20 7.23 7.43 -1.20
N VAL A 21 7.57 6.81 -2.32
CA VAL A 21 8.51 5.68 -2.39
C VAL A 21 9.76 6.17 -3.11
N CYS A 22 10.90 6.14 -2.41
CA CYS A 22 12.15 6.75 -2.84
C CYS A 22 13.26 5.70 -3.02
N ASP A 23 14.16 5.93 -3.96
CA ASP A 23 15.29 5.05 -4.25
C ASP A 23 16.56 5.43 -3.49
N ASN A 24 16.64 6.66 -2.96
CA ASN A 24 17.79 7.17 -2.22
C ASN A 24 17.43 8.28 -1.22
N ILE A 25 18.41 8.70 -0.42
CA ILE A 25 18.24 9.71 0.64
C ILE A 25 17.87 11.09 0.08
N ASP A 26 18.46 11.51 -1.04
CA ASP A 26 18.18 12.82 -1.64
C ASP A 26 16.71 12.95 -2.05
N GLU A 27 16.15 11.88 -2.64
CA GLU A 27 14.73 11.79 -2.94
C GLU A 27 13.86 11.84 -1.67
N MET A 28 14.26 11.14 -0.60
CA MET A 28 13.55 11.20 0.67
C MET A 28 13.51 12.64 1.24
N ILE A 29 14.64 13.35 1.19
CA ILE A 29 14.73 14.75 1.62
C ILE A 29 13.82 15.63 0.76
N ALA A 30 13.81 15.42 -0.56
CA ALA A 30 12.92 16.16 -1.45
C ALA A 30 11.43 15.85 -1.16
N ALA A 31 11.09 14.61 -0.84
CA ALA A 31 9.74 14.17 -0.52
C ALA A 31 9.19 14.82 0.77
N VAL A 32 10.05 15.10 1.77
CA VAL A 32 9.63 15.81 3.00
C VAL A 32 8.91 17.12 2.66
N LYS A 33 9.42 17.89 1.69
CA LYS A 33 8.84 19.17 1.27
C LYS A 33 7.49 19.04 0.57
N LYS A 34 7.20 17.86 0.01
CA LYS A 34 5.97 17.52 -0.72
C LYS A 34 4.89 16.88 0.16
N THR A 35 5.22 16.52 1.41
CA THR A 35 4.27 15.84 2.33
C THR A 35 2.98 16.63 2.56
N LYS A 36 3.03 17.96 2.51
CA LYS A 36 1.88 18.87 2.61
C LYS A 36 0.84 18.67 1.49
N ASP A 37 1.25 18.11 0.34
CA ASP A 37 0.36 17.89 -0.79
C ASP A 37 -0.47 16.60 -0.62
N ILE A 38 -0.09 15.75 0.33
CA ILE A 38 -0.80 14.50 0.66
C ILE A 38 -2.04 14.82 1.49
N LYS A 39 -3.20 14.40 0.98
CA LYS A 39 -4.49 14.60 1.66
C LYS A 39 -4.77 13.44 2.62
N PRO A 40 -4.94 13.67 3.94
CA PRO A 40 -5.20 12.60 4.91
C PRO A 40 -6.42 11.74 4.60
N ILE A 41 -7.43 12.32 3.93
CA ILE A 41 -8.63 11.60 3.49
C ILE A 41 -8.32 10.50 2.47
N ASN A 42 -7.32 10.69 1.60
CA ASN A 42 -6.90 9.68 0.63
C ASN A 42 -6.23 8.51 1.34
N CYS A 43 -5.38 8.78 2.33
CA CYS A 43 -4.77 7.76 3.18
C CYS A 43 -5.84 6.92 3.90
N ASN A 44 -6.84 7.59 4.51
CA ASN A 44 -7.94 6.91 5.19
C ASN A 44 -8.76 6.03 4.23
N ARG A 45 -9.07 6.55 3.04
CA ARG A 45 -9.81 5.81 2.01
C ARG A 45 -9.04 4.57 1.54
N LEU A 46 -7.74 4.68 1.31
CA LEU A 46 -6.90 3.55 0.92
C LEU A 46 -6.96 2.43 1.97
N VAL A 47 -6.77 2.78 3.25
CA VAL A 47 -6.81 1.81 4.35
C VAL A 47 -8.16 1.13 4.44
N LYS A 48 -9.26 1.89 4.40
CA LYS A 48 -10.63 1.33 4.45
C LYS A 48 -10.91 0.37 3.30
N ASN A 49 -10.35 0.64 2.12
CA ASN A 49 -10.65 -0.15 0.92
C ASN A 49 -9.74 -1.38 0.76
N ARG A 50 -8.53 -1.39 1.32
CA ARG A 50 -7.53 -2.45 1.05
C ARG A 50 -7.01 -3.18 2.27
N PHE A 51 -6.91 -2.51 3.41
CA PHE A 51 -6.13 -2.99 4.56
C PHE A 51 -6.98 -3.21 5.81
N THR A 52 -8.29 -3.38 5.65
CA THR A 52 -9.17 -3.76 6.77
C THR A 52 -9.12 -5.26 7.01
N ARG A 53 -9.45 -5.66 8.25
CA ARG A 53 -9.58 -7.08 8.62
C ARG A 53 -10.63 -7.81 7.75
N LYS A 54 -11.70 -7.12 7.36
CA LYS A 54 -12.74 -7.66 6.48
C LYS A 54 -12.19 -8.00 5.10
N VAL A 55 -11.52 -7.05 4.45
CA VAL A 55 -10.91 -7.27 3.12
C VAL A 55 -9.86 -8.37 3.19
N MET A 56 -9.05 -8.41 4.25
CA MET A 56 -8.09 -9.50 4.46
C MET A 56 -8.78 -10.86 4.54
N ALA A 57 -9.80 -11.01 5.40
CA ALA A 57 -10.52 -12.28 5.55
C ALA A 57 -11.21 -12.72 4.25
N GLU A 58 -11.85 -11.80 3.53
CA GLU A 58 -12.49 -12.08 2.24
C GLU A 58 -11.47 -12.57 1.19
N ASN A 59 -10.28 -11.95 1.13
CA ASN A 59 -9.22 -12.39 0.22
C ASN A 59 -8.68 -13.79 0.55
N TYR A 60 -8.49 -14.09 1.85
CA TYR A 60 -8.08 -15.44 2.27
C TYR A 60 -9.15 -16.49 1.96
N LEU A 61 -10.42 -16.19 2.26
CA LEU A 61 -11.52 -17.11 1.95
C LEU A 61 -11.62 -17.39 0.45
N LYS A 62 -11.48 -16.35 -0.38
CA LYS A 62 -11.45 -16.49 -1.84
C LYS A 62 -10.31 -17.42 -2.27
N LEU A 63 -9.11 -17.18 -1.76
CA LEU A 63 -7.94 -18.01 -2.07
C LEU A 63 -8.13 -19.46 -1.62
N TYR A 64 -8.69 -19.70 -0.44
CA TYR A 64 -8.98 -21.05 0.04
C TYR A 64 -10.02 -21.77 -0.80
N ALA A 65 -11.03 -21.07 -1.29
CA ALA A 65 -12.01 -21.63 -2.22
C ALA A 65 -11.34 -22.04 -3.54
N GLU A 66 -10.53 -21.16 -4.13
CA GLU A 66 -9.80 -21.44 -5.37
C GLU A 66 -8.88 -22.66 -5.22
N ILE A 67 -8.12 -22.75 -4.13
CA ILE A 67 -7.24 -23.90 -3.86
C ILE A 67 -8.06 -25.18 -3.65
N SER A 68 -9.20 -25.11 -2.97
CA SER A 68 -10.09 -26.26 -2.75
C SER A 68 -10.70 -26.78 -4.05
N GLU A 69 -10.84 -25.92 -5.06
CA GLU A 69 -11.27 -26.26 -6.42
C GLU A 69 -10.13 -26.76 -7.32
N GLY A 70 -8.92 -26.93 -6.76
CA GLY A 70 -7.76 -27.50 -7.46
C GLY A 70 -6.92 -26.47 -8.22
N LYS A 71 -7.07 -25.17 -7.94
CA LYS A 71 -6.17 -24.16 -8.50
C LYS A 71 -4.78 -24.29 -7.86
N GLU A 72 -3.76 -24.48 -8.70
CA GLU A 72 -2.35 -24.47 -8.29
C GLU A 72 -1.78 -23.03 -8.34
N TRP A 73 -0.74 -22.79 -7.52
CA TRP A 73 -0.09 -21.49 -7.34
C TRP A 73 0.94 -21.18 -8.42
#